data_AF-D3DHR4-F1
#
_entry.id   AF-D3DHR4-F1
#
_cell.length_a   1.000
_cell.length_b   1.000
_cell.length_c   1.000
_cell.angle_alpha   90.00
_cell.angle_beta   90.00
_cell.angle_gamma   90.00
#
_symmetry.space_group_name_H-M   'P 1'
#
loop_
_entity.id
_entity.type
_entity.pdbx_description
1 polymer ?
#
loop_
_entity_poly.entity_id
_entity_poly.type
_entity_poly.pdbx_seq_one_letter_code
_entity_poly.pdbx_strand_id
1 'polypeptide(L)'
;MTDGKIWEAMLKLRVFTPWMVLKELNPPSFLKQYVKEKIRSLINAQVKAGILAILNDNPPVFGFPGESVEKIMRECGICRKLFIPVQDSDQHCSDECEREYRKRFLRKMRKEKGMEERRRYEKWEEELIWETLSKHGCKSAILQELARKLNRHPQAIKSKFKKMKRQRRAVA
;
A
#
# COMPACT_ATOMS: atom_id res chain seq x y z
N MET A 1 0.87 -35.49 1.86
CA MET A 1 -0.35 -34.85 1.31
C MET A 1 -0.86 -35.74 0.18
N THR A 2 -2.06 -36.32 0.32
CA THR A 2 -2.66 -37.19 -0.69
C THR A 2 -3.51 -36.36 -1.66
N ASP A 3 -3.62 -36.84 -2.90
CA ASP A 3 -4.35 -36.13 -3.95
C ASP A 3 -5.85 -36.05 -3.63
N GLY A 4 -6.39 -37.05 -2.91
CA GLY A 4 -7.77 -37.04 -2.40
C GLY A 4 -8.08 -35.85 -1.49
N LYS A 5 -7.18 -35.45 -0.59
CA LYS A 5 -7.40 -34.26 0.27
C LYS A 5 -7.42 -32.97 -0.52
N ILE A 6 -6.58 -32.87 -1.55
CA ILE A 6 -6.58 -31.72 -2.46
C ILE A 6 -7.90 -31.66 -3.22
N TRP A 7 -8.39 -32.81 -3.69
CA TRP A 7 -9.67 -32.93 -4.38
C TRP A 7 -10.86 -32.56 -3.48
N GLU A 8 -10.89 -33.02 -2.23
CA GLU A 8 -11.91 -32.64 -1.24
C GLU A 8 -11.97 -31.11 -1.04
N ALA A 9 -10.80 -30.46 -0.93
CA ALA A 9 -10.74 -29.00 -0.82
C ALA A 9 -11.29 -28.30 -2.08
N MET A 10 -10.98 -28.81 -3.28
CA MET A 10 -11.51 -28.28 -4.54
C MET A 10 -13.03 -28.43 -4.63
N LEU A 11 -13.56 -29.61 -4.27
CA LEU A 11 -15.00 -29.90 -4.25
C LEU A 11 -15.75 -28.96 -3.29
N LYS A 12 -15.17 -28.71 -2.10
CA LYS A 12 -15.73 -27.80 -1.11
C LYS A 12 -15.77 -26.35 -1.61
N LEU A 13 -14.70 -25.90 -2.27
CA LEU A 13 -14.60 -24.52 -2.76
C LEU A 13 -15.48 -24.27 -3.99
N ARG A 14 -15.69 -25.27 -4.86
CA ARG A 14 -16.41 -25.22 -6.15
C ARG A 14 -15.79 -24.31 -7.20
N VAL A 15 -15.43 -23.10 -6.83
CA VAL A 15 -14.71 -22.08 -7.60
C VAL A 15 -13.54 -21.60 -6.76
N PHE A 16 -12.34 -21.65 -7.32
CA PHE A 16 -11.14 -21.38 -6.55
C PHE A 16 -9.97 -20.91 -7.40
N THR A 17 -9.07 -20.18 -6.76
CA THR A 17 -7.70 -20.00 -7.21
C THR A 17 -6.78 -21.03 -6.53
N PRO A 18 -5.57 -21.28 -7.05
CA PRO A 18 -4.63 -22.23 -6.43
C PRO A 18 -4.27 -21.88 -4.98
N TRP A 19 -4.24 -20.59 -4.64
CA TRP A 19 -3.92 -20.16 -3.27
C TRP A 19 -5.06 -20.43 -2.29
N MET A 20 -6.32 -20.42 -2.74
CA MET A 20 -7.47 -20.76 -1.90
C MET A 20 -7.43 -22.23 -1.49
N VAL A 21 -7.12 -23.13 -2.43
CA VAL A 21 -6.93 -24.56 -2.14
C VAL A 21 -5.78 -24.76 -1.15
N LEU A 22 -4.67 -24.05 -1.33
CA LEU A 22 -3.53 -24.11 -0.41
C LEU A 22 -3.91 -23.63 1.00
N LYS A 23 -4.72 -22.56 1.10
CA LYS A 23 -5.21 -22.02 2.37
C LYS A 23 -6.11 -23.02 3.08
N GLU A 24 -7.03 -23.64 2.34
CA GLU A 24 -7.94 -24.66 2.88
C GLU A 24 -7.20 -25.88 3.42
N LEU A 25 -6.15 -26.33 2.71
CA LEU A 25 -5.32 -27.47 3.13
C LEU A 25 -4.43 -27.17 4.35
N ASN A 26 -4.17 -25.88 4.63
CA ASN A 26 -3.33 -25.38 5.73
C ASN A 26 -2.08 -26.24 6.03
N PRO A 27 -1.19 -26.48 5.05
CA PRO A 27 -0.03 -27.34 5.27
C PRO A 27 1.03 -26.65 6.16
N PRO A 28 1.86 -27.43 6.88
CA PRO A 28 3.03 -26.91 7.57
C PRO A 28 3.96 -26.15 6.62
N SER A 29 4.67 -25.14 7.14
CA SER A 29 5.55 -24.25 6.36
C SER A 29 6.55 -24.99 5.47
N PHE A 30 7.17 -26.05 6.00
CA PHE A 30 8.16 -26.87 5.31
C PHE A 30 7.59 -27.70 4.14
N LEU A 31 6.27 -27.97 4.12
CA LEU A 31 5.60 -28.68 3.02
C LEU A 31 4.90 -27.74 2.03
N LYS A 32 4.84 -26.45 2.32
CA LYS A 32 4.01 -25.49 1.58
C LYS A 32 4.37 -25.46 0.09
N GLN A 33 5.65 -25.54 -0.25
CA GLN A 33 6.10 -25.53 -1.65
C GLN A 33 5.73 -26.82 -2.38
N TYR A 34 6.02 -27.97 -1.77
CA TYR A 34 5.62 -29.28 -2.30
C TYR A 34 4.10 -29.36 -2.56
N VAL A 35 3.29 -28.87 -1.61
CA VAL A 35 1.82 -28.86 -1.74
C VAL A 35 1.38 -27.91 -2.86
N LYS A 36 1.99 -26.74 -3.02
CA LYS A 36 1.71 -25.83 -4.14
C LYS A 36 1.94 -26.50 -5.50
N GLU A 37 3.05 -27.21 -5.65
CA GLU A 37 3.37 -27.92 -6.89
C GLU A 37 2.38 -29.04 -7.17
N LYS A 38 2.02 -29.82 -6.15
CA LYS A 38 0.97 -30.83 -6.25
C LYS A 38 -0.39 -30.26 -6.65
N ILE A 39 -0.82 -29.17 -6.03
CA ILE A 39 -2.08 -28.49 -6.40
C ILE A 39 -2.05 -28.11 -7.87
N ARG A 40 -0.98 -27.46 -8.35
CA ARG A 40 -0.85 -27.06 -9.76
C ARG A 40 -0.89 -28.26 -10.70
N SER A 41 -0.15 -29.32 -10.38
CA SER A 41 -0.14 -30.54 -11.17
C SER A 41 -1.53 -31.18 -11.26
N LEU A 42 -2.24 -31.25 -10.14
CA LEU A 42 -3.56 -31.84 -10.09
C LEU A 42 -4.58 -30.98 -10.86
N ILE A 43 -4.60 -29.66 -10.65
CA ILE A 43 -5.47 -28.75 -11.42
C ILE A 43 -5.24 -28.94 -12.92
N ASN A 44 -3.99 -28.93 -13.37
CA ASN A 44 -3.67 -29.09 -14.79
C ASN A 44 -4.16 -30.43 -15.36
N ALA A 45 -4.03 -31.53 -14.60
CA ALA A 45 -4.54 -32.82 -15.01
C ALA A 45 -6.07 -32.83 -15.13
N GLN A 46 -6.77 -32.22 -14.16
CA GLN A 46 -8.23 -32.14 -14.13
C GLN A 46 -8.80 -31.22 -15.21
N VAL A 47 -8.11 -30.12 -15.53
CA VAL A 47 -8.46 -29.23 -16.65
C VAL A 47 -8.27 -29.96 -17.98
N LYS A 48 -7.15 -30.67 -18.18
CA LYS A 48 -6.94 -31.49 -19.39
C LYS A 48 -7.97 -32.59 -19.56
N ALA A 49 -8.46 -33.16 -18.45
CA ALA A 49 -9.52 -34.17 -18.44
C ALA A 49 -10.92 -33.58 -18.65
N GLY A 50 -11.07 -32.24 -18.73
CA GLY A 50 -12.37 -31.57 -18.89
C GLY A 50 -13.24 -31.57 -17.63
N ILE A 51 -12.70 -31.95 -16.47
CA ILE A 51 -13.42 -31.99 -15.20
C ILE A 51 -13.51 -30.59 -14.57
N LEU A 52 -12.45 -29.79 -14.72
CA LEU A 52 -12.42 -28.38 -14.31
C LEU A 52 -12.39 -27.48 -15.54
N ALA A 53 -13.12 -26.37 -15.48
CA ALA A 53 -13.07 -25.29 -16.45
C ALA A 53 -12.19 -24.15 -15.93
N ILE A 54 -11.49 -23.47 -16.85
CA ILE A 54 -10.81 -22.20 -16.58
C ILE A 54 -11.88 -21.11 -16.72
N LEU A 55 -12.20 -20.44 -15.61
CA LEU A 55 -13.22 -19.39 -15.57
C LEU A 55 -12.62 -17.98 -15.75
N ASN A 56 -11.33 -17.82 -15.46
CA ASN A 56 -10.58 -16.60 -15.69
C ASN A 56 -9.10 -16.93 -15.85
N ASP A 57 -8.40 -16.23 -16.75
CA ASP A 57 -6.98 -16.48 -17.02
C ASP A 57 -6.05 -15.71 -16.08
N ASN A 58 -6.42 -14.48 -15.72
CA ASN A 58 -5.55 -13.62 -14.90
C ASN A 58 -6.36 -12.78 -13.86
N PRO A 59 -6.25 -13.08 -12.56
CA PRO A 59 -5.59 -14.25 -11.98
C PRO A 59 -6.31 -15.57 -12.36
N PRO A 60 -5.60 -16.71 -12.42
CA PRO A 60 -6.19 -17.98 -12.84
C PRO A 60 -7.24 -18.47 -11.84
N VAL A 61 -8.47 -18.63 -12.33
CA VAL A 61 -9.62 -19.15 -11.57
C VAL A 61 -10.11 -20.42 -12.22
N PHE A 62 -10.30 -21.45 -11.40
CA PHE A 62 -10.80 -22.75 -11.82
C PHE A 62 -12.15 -22.99 -11.14
N GLY A 63 -13.02 -23.70 -11.83
CA GLY A 63 -14.28 -24.15 -11.25
C GLY A 63 -14.86 -25.34 -11.98
N PHE A 64 -15.91 -25.92 -11.40
CA PHE A 64 -16.68 -26.94 -12.10
C PHE A 64 -17.50 -26.32 -13.24
N PRO A 65 -17.82 -27.08 -14.30
CA PRO A 65 -18.67 -26.60 -15.38
C PRO A 65 -19.98 -25.99 -14.86
N GLY A 66 -20.35 -24.82 -15.37
CA GLY A 66 -21.56 -24.09 -14.98
C GLY A 66 -21.41 -23.16 -13.76
N GLU A 67 -20.24 -23.11 -13.13
CA GLU A 67 -19.96 -22.16 -12.05
C GLU A 67 -19.50 -20.78 -12.57
N SER A 68 -19.69 -19.73 -11.76
CA SER A 68 -19.30 -18.35 -12.07
C SER A 68 -18.23 -17.82 -11.12
N VAL A 69 -17.41 -16.87 -11.60
CA VAL A 69 -16.35 -16.22 -10.81
C VAL A 69 -16.88 -15.31 -9.69
N GLU A 70 -18.15 -14.93 -9.73
CA GLU A 70 -18.76 -13.95 -8.82
C GLU A 70 -18.61 -14.34 -7.34
N LYS A 71 -18.65 -15.65 -7.04
CA LYS A 71 -18.53 -16.18 -5.67
C LYS A 71 -17.21 -15.86 -4.98
N ILE A 72 -16.15 -15.61 -5.75
CA ILE A 72 -14.80 -15.33 -5.21
C ILE A 72 -14.40 -13.86 -5.38
N MET A 73 -15.24 -13.06 -6.05
CA MET A 73 -14.96 -11.64 -6.22
C MET A 73 -15.10 -10.91 -4.88
N ARG A 74 -14.22 -9.94 -4.66
CA ARG A 74 -14.26 -9.03 -3.52
C ARG A 74 -14.59 -7.63 -3.99
N GLU A 75 -15.21 -6.85 -3.13
CA GLU A 75 -15.45 -5.43 -3.39
C GLU A 75 -14.23 -4.61 -2.97
N CYS A 76 -13.73 -3.75 -3.85
CA CYS A 76 -12.64 -2.84 -3.52
C CYS A 76 -13.14 -1.72 -2.58
N GLY A 77 -12.49 -1.56 -1.41
CA GLY A 77 -12.85 -0.53 -0.43
C GLY A 77 -12.64 0.94 -0.87
N ILE A 78 -12.09 1.18 -2.07
CA ILE A 78 -11.84 2.52 -2.62
C ILE A 78 -12.77 2.83 -3.78
N CYS A 79 -12.75 2.02 -4.84
CA CYS A 79 -13.53 2.26 -6.05
C CYS A 79 -14.83 1.45 -6.12
N ARG A 80 -15.10 0.56 -5.14
CA ARG A 80 -16.29 -0.30 -5.05
C ARG A 80 -16.48 -1.28 -6.21
N LYS A 81 -15.47 -1.42 -7.08
CA LYS A 81 -15.48 -2.42 -8.14
C LYS A 81 -15.24 -3.81 -7.57
N LEU A 82 -15.95 -4.79 -8.13
CA LEU A 82 -15.69 -6.20 -7.89
C LEU A 82 -14.39 -6.60 -8.59
N PHE A 83 -13.54 -7.37 -7.91
CA PHE A 83 -12.29 -7.88 -8.48
C PHE A 83 -11.96 -9.27 -7.92
N ILE A 84 -11.15 -10.01 -8.65
CA ILE A 84 -10.68 -11.34 -8.22
C ILE A 84 -9.33 -11.15 -7.51
N PRO A 85 -9.23 -11.47 -6.21
CA PRO A 85 -7.98 -11.32 -5.46
C PRO A 85 -6.91 -12.31 -5.94
N VAL A 86 -5.68 -11.80 -6.17
CA VAL A 86 -4.52 -12.63 -6.53
C VAL A 86 -3.99 -13.36 -5.30
N GLN A 87 -4.14 -12.75 -4.13
CA GLN A 87 -3.76 -13.28 -2.82
C GLN A 87 -4.81 -12.93 -1.76
N ASP A 88 -4.77 -13.65 -0.63
CA ASP A 88 -5.76 -13.45 0.44
C ASP A 88 -5.70 -12.06 1.09
N SER A 89 -4.52 -11.43 1.08
CA SER A 89 -4.32 -10.08 1.62
C SER A 89 -4.85 -8.97 0.72
N ASP A 90 -5.25 -9.28 -0.52
CA ASP A 90 -5.66 -8.25 -1.46
C ASP A 90 -7.02 -7.68 -1.08
N GLN A 91 -7.01 -6.38 -0.75
CA GLN A 91 -8.21 -5.59 -0.40
C GLN A 91 -8.57 -4.57 -1.49
N HIS A 92 -7.69 -4.40 -2.49
CA HIS A 92 -7.82 -3.39 -3.51
C HIS A 92 -7.65 -4.01 -4.90
N CYS A 93 -8.44 -3.54 -5.87
CA CYS A 93 -8.43 -4.08 -7.22
C CYS A 93 -7.23 -3.64 -8.07
N SER A 94 -6.47 -2.64 -7.60
CA SER A 94 -5.36 -2.05 -8.35
C SER A 94 -4.40 -1.33 -7.40
N ASP A 95 -3.15 -1.18 -7.86
CA ASP A 95 -2.13 -0.39 -7.18
C ASP A 95 -2.55 1.07 -6.97
N GLU A 96 -3.35 1.63 -7.88
CA GLU A 96 -3.88 2.99 -7.77
C GLU A 96 -4.82 3.12 -6.57
N CYS A 97 -5.75 2.17 -6.43
CA CYS A 97 -6.65 2.12 -5.27
C CYS A 97 -5.87 1.92 -3.98
N GLU A 98 -4.85 1.06 -3.96
CA GLU A 98 -4.00 0.88 -2.78
C GLU A 98 -3.24 2.18 -2.42
N ARG A 99 -2.65 2.87 -3.40
CA ARG A 99 -1.99 4.17 -3.19
C ARG A 99 -2.95 5.21 -2.63
N GLU A 100 -4.18 5.25 -3.16
CA GLU A 100 -5.21 6.16 -2.68
C GLU A 100 -5.62 5.84 -1.25
N TYR A 101 -5.82 4.57 -0.92
CA TYR A 101 -6.06 4.12 0.46
C TYR A 101 -4.93 4.57 1.38
N ARG A 102 -3.67 4.30 1.02
CA ARG A 102 -2.50 4.72 1.81
C ARG A 102 -2.46 6.24 2.00
N LYS A 103 -2.78 7.03 0.97
CA LYS A 103 -2.84 8.50 1.06
C LYS A 103 -3.92 8.95 2.05
N ARG A 104 -5.12 8.37 1.98
CA ARG A 104 -6.23 8.66 2.91
C ARG A 104 -5.86 8.27 4.35
N PHE A 105 -5.27 7.08 4.53
CA PHE A 105 -4.81 6.59 5.83
C PHE A 105 -3.74 7.51 6.44
N LEU A 106 -2.70 7.87 5.69
CA LEU A 106 -1.65 8.79 6.15
C LEU A 106 -2.21 10.17 6.48
N ARG A 107 -3.19 10.66 5.71
CA ARG A 107 -3.86 11.95 6.01
C ARG A 107 -4.63 11.88 7.33
N LYS A 108 -5.34 10.78 7.59
CA LYS A 108 -6.05 10.55 8.85
C LYS A 108 -5.07 10.47 10.03
N MET A 109 -4.03 9.65 9.92
CA MET A 109 -2.98 9.51 10.94
C MET A 109 -2.26 10.83 11.24
N ARG A 110 -2.03 11.68 10.23
CA ARG A 110 -1.45 13.02 10.44
C ARG A 110 -2.39 13.93 11.23
N LYS A 111 -3.68 13.94 10.90
CA LYS A 111 -4.70 14.69 11.64
C LYS A 111 -4.79 14.23 13.09
N GLU A 112 -4.86 12.91 13.33
CA GLU A 112 -4.96 12.33 14.68
C GLU A 112 -3.73 12.64 15.54
N LYS A 113 -2.53 12.63 14.95
CA LYS A 113 -1.29 12.98 15.64
C LYS A 113 -1.07 14.50 15.78
N GLY A 114 -2.05 15.33 15.40
CA GLY A 114 -1.91 16.79 15.41
C GLY A 114 -0.77 17.28 14.52
N MET A 115 -0.31 16.48 13.56
CA MET A 115 0.67 16.89 12.56
C MET A 115 -0.03 17.75 11.52
N GLU A 116 -0.29 18.99 11.93
CA GLU A 116 -0.85 20.03 11.08
C GLU A 116 0.04 20.20 9.84
N GLU A 117 -0.59 20.46 8.71
CA GLU A 117 0.11 20.70 7.45
C GLU A 117 1.09 21.85 7.68
N ARG A 118 2.41 21.59 7.56
CA ARG A 118 3.45 22.59 7.87
C ARG A 118 3.11 23.89 7.14
N ARG A 119 2.65 24.90 7.88
CA ARG A 119 2.36 26.24 7.33
C ARG A 119 3.59 26.67 6.53
N ARG A 120 3.43 26.92 5.23
CA ARG A 120 4.56 27.41 4.41
C ARG A 120 5.01 28.76 4.96
N TYR A 121 6.28 29.10 4.76
CA TYR A 121 6.72 30.47 5.05
C TYR A 121 6.12 31.39 3.99
N GLU A 122 5.49 32.47 4.42
CA GLU A 122 5.09 33.56 3.52
C GLU A 122 6.32 34.35 3.08
N LYS A 123 6.26 35.03 1.93
CA LYS A 123 7.43 35.72 1.37
C LYS A 123 8.03 36.75 2.34
N TRP A 124 7.19 37.51 3.03
CA TRP A 124 7.64 38.49 4.02
C TRP A 124 8.31 37.83 5.24
N GLU A 125 7.87 36.63 5.65
CA GLU A 125 8.54 35.87 6.72
C GLU A 125 9.95 35.44 6.26
N GLU A 126 10.09 35.03 5.00
CA GLU A 126 11.38 34.65 4.42
C GLU A 126 12.35 35.83 4.34
N GLU A 127 11.85 37.00 3.94
CA GLU A 127 12.60 38.26 3.89
C GLU A 127 13.06 38.68 5.29
N LEU A 128 12.15 38.68 6.28
CA LEU A 128 12.48 39.00 7.67
C LEU A 128 13.56 38.08 8.23
N ILE A 129 13.45 36.76 7.99
CA ILE A 129 14.47 35.78 8.40
C ILE A 129 15.81 36.09 7.72
N TRP A 130 15.79 36.38 6.42
CA TRP A 130 17.00 36.64 5.65
C TRP A 130 17.72 37.89 6.14
N GLU A 131 17.01 39.01 6.29
CA GLU A 131 17.61 40.28 6.72
C GLU A 131 18.18 40.18 8.14
N THR A 132 17.41 39.62 9.06
CA THR A 132 17.80 39.55 10.48
C THR A 132 19.00 38.63 10.67
N LEU A 133 18.97 37.42 10.08
CA LEU A 133 20.04 36.44 10.27
C LEU A 133 21.29 36.70 9.42
N SER A 134 21.16 37.45 8.31
CA SER A 134 22.33 37.89 7.54
C SER A 134 23.12 38.97 8.28
N LYS A 135 22.43 39.90 8.97
CA LYS A 135 23.06 40.99 9.72
C LYS A 135 23.62 40.52 11.06
N HIS A 136 22.85 39.74 11.83
CA HIS A 136 23.19 39.44 13.22
C HIS A 136 23.69 38.00 13.45
N GLY A 137 23.61 37.14 12.43
CA GLY A 137 23.99 35.73 12.50
C GLY A 137 22.98 34.84 13.22
N CYS A 138 23.24 33.53 13.22
CA CYS A 138 22.36 32.51 13.80
C CYS A 138 22.57 32.30 15.32
N LYS A 139 22.59 33.39 16.10
CA LYS A 139 22.71 33.30 17.58
C LYS A 139 21.39 32.81 18.20
N SER A 140 21.45 32.10 19.33
CA SER A 140 20.25 31.50 19.95
C SER A 140 19.20 32.56 20.35
N ALA A 141 19.65 33.69 20.90
CA ALA A 141 18.77 34.79 21.32
C ALA A 141 17.93 35.35 20.15
N ILE A 142 18.56 35.59 19.00
CA ILE A 142 17.88 36.11 17.80
C ILE A 142 16.92 35.08 17.22
N LEU A 143 17.32 33.80 17.21
CA LEU A 143 16.44 32.71 16.78
C LEU A 143 15.23 32.57 17.69
N GLN A 144 15.37 32.79 19.01
CA GLN A 144 14.27 32.80 19.96
C GLN A 144 13.34 34.01 19.76
N GLU A 145 13.90 35.19 19.45
CA GLU A 145 13.11 36.38 19.16
C GLU A 145 12.29 36.21 17.87
N LEU A 146 12.92 35.73 16.79
CA LEU A 146 12.24 35.39 15.54
C LEU A 146 11.22 34.26 15.73
N ALA A 147 11.52 33.29 16.58
CA ALA A 147 10.60 32.21 16.93
C ALA A 147 9.30 32.74 17.55
N ARG A 148 9.40 33.71 18.47
CA ARG A 148 8.25 34.38 19.07
C ARG A 148 7.48 35.20 18.05
N LYS A 149 8.17 36.00 17.23
CA LYS A 149 7.54 36.86 16.20
C LYS A 149 6.80 36.06 15.12
N LEU A 150 7.40 34.98 14.65
CA LEU A 150 6.86 34.17 13.56
C LEU A 150 5.98 33.02 14.06
N ASN A 151 5.88 32.83 15.38
CA ASN A 151 5.27 31.66 16.02
C ASN A 151 5.81 30.34 15.42
N ARG A 152 7.13 30.21 15.33
CA ARG A 152 7.83 29.03 14.77
C ARG A 152 8.90 28.53 15.71
N HIS A 153 9.20 27.24 15.63
CA HIS A 153 10.33 26.67 16.36
C HIS A 153 11.67 27.25 15.86
N PRO A 154 12.60 27.66 16.76
CA PRO A 154 13.90 28.25 16.39
C PRO A 154 14.71 27.42 15.37
N GLN A 155 14.66 26.10 15.51
CA GLN A 155 15.37 25.18 14.61
C GLN A 155 14.79 25.19 13.19
N ALA A 156 13.48 25.42 13.04
CA ALA A 156 12.83 25.51 11.73
C ALA A 156 13.30 26.77 10.98
N ILE A 157 13.39 27.90 11.70
CA ILE A 157 13.91 29.18 11.18
C ILE A 157 15.37 29.02 10.72
N LYS A 158 16.22 28.43 11.56
CA LYS A 158 17.63 28.15 11.23
C LYS A 158 17.78 27.28 9.97
N SER A 159 16.95 26.23 9.86
CA SER A 159 16.93 25.35 8.69
C SER A 159 16.49 26.10 7.42
N LYS A 160 15.44 26.92 7.52
CA LYS A 160 14.94 27.75 6.41
C LYS A 160 16.01 28.72 5.92
N PHE A 161 16.70 29.43 6.82
CA PHE A 161 17.79 30.34 6.46
C PHE A 161 18.95 29.63 5.75
N LYS A 162 19.37 28.46 6.24
CA LYS A 162 20.40 27.64 5.56
C LYS A 162 19.98 27.25 4.15
N LYS A 163 18.71 26.89 3.95
CA LYS A 163 18.16 26.56 2.63
C LYS A 163 18.18 27.77 1.69
N MET A 164 17.72 28.93 2.15
CA MET A 164 17.75 30.19 1.38
C MET A 164 19.19 30.57 0.99
N LYS A 165 20.15 30.42 1.92
CA LYS A 165 21.57 30.71 1.67
C LYS A 165 22.17 29.81 0.59
N ARG A 166 21.81 28.52 0.58
CA ARG A 166 22.24 27.57 -0.47
C ARG A 166 21.65 27.93 -1.83
N GLN A 167 20.36 28.26 -1.87
CA GLN A 167 19.67 28.64 -3.12
C GLN A 167 20.28 29.91 -3.73
N ARG A 168 20.54 30.95 -2.91
CA ARG A 168 21.15 32.19 -3.40
C ARG A 168 22.62 32.02 -3.83
N ARG A 169 23.37 31.11 -3.21
CA ARG A 169 24.75 30.76 -3.64
C ARG A 169 24.82 29.97 -4.95
N ALA A 170 23.74 29.29 -5.33
CA ALA A 170 23.69 28.53 -6.59
C ALA A 170 23.24 29.39 -7.78
N VAL A 171 22.72 30.60 -7.50
CA VAL A 171 22.22 31.57 -8.49
C VAL A 171 23.20 32.73 -8.67
N ALA A 172 24.08 32.96 -7.69
CA ALA A 172 25.20 33.90 -7.77
C ALA A 172 26.43 33.22 -8.37
#